data_AF-A0A7V5BR03-F1
#
_entry.id   AF-A0A7V5BR03-F1
#
_cell.length_a   1.000
_cell.length_b   1.000
_cell.length_c   1.000
_cell.angle_alpha   90.00
_cell.angle_beta   90.00
_cell.angle_gamma   90.00
#
_symmetry.space_group_name_H-M   'P 1'
#
loop_
_entity.id
_entity.type
_entity.pdbx_description
1 polymer ?
#
loop_
_entity_poly.entity_id
_entity_poly.type
_entity_poly.pdbx_seq_one_letter_code
_entity_poly.pdbx_strand_id
1 'polypeptide(L)'
;MSPFCVTVNGVVYVTVNGALNGAVCATVYAAVYATVFAVVNGGVGDAAPHTYSSRRKPMKNLNDLIDEFVLSCRAAGLNERTIQWYRSKLQEYLVFVGEDEAWDDHLTLKRFFADLQREGRRYQNHPTHQTQGKLSVDTIHGYGRTLKRFFNWLVEEGYLESSPMRRIRLPRRPKHVPKDVSRQD
;
A
#
# COMPACT_ATOMS: atom_id res chain seq x y z
N MET A 1 4.23 21.43 39.11
CA MET A 1 4.26 20.16 38.34
C MET A 1 5.54 20.15 37.54
N SER A 2 6.47 19.29 37.92
CA SER A 2 7.86 19.32 37.48
C SER A 2 8.05 18.60 36.14
N PRO A 3 8.89 19.12 35.23
CA PRO A 3 9.21 18.42 33.98
C PRO A 3 10.02 17.15 34.27
N PHE A 4 9.61 16.03 33.67
CA PHE A 4 10.40 14.80 33.66
C PHE A 4 11.52 14.94 32.62
N CYS A 5 12.76 14.92 33.09
CA CYS A 5 13.95 14.88 32.24
C CYS A 5 14.37 13.42 32.10
N VAL A 6 14.44 12.91 30.86
CA VAL A 6 14.98 11.58 30.58
C VAL A 6 16.30 11.78 29.86
N THR A 7 17.39 11.31 30.47
CA THR A 7 18.73 11.34 29.90
C THR A 7 19.04 9.97 29.32
N VAL A 8 19.29 9.89 28.01
CA VAL A 8 19.82 8.70 27.36
C VAL A 8 21.14 9.09 26.69
N ASN A 9 22.23 8.44 27.09
CA ASN A 9 23.58 8.66 26.57
C ASN A 9 24.05 10.13 26.55
N GLY A 10 23.78 10.87 27.63
CA GLY A 10 24.29 12.24 27.81
C GLY A 10 23.58 13.33 27.02
N VAL A 11 22.57 12.99 26.21
CA VAL A 11 21.73 13.98 25.49
C VAL A 11 20.43 14.20 26.26
N VAL A 12 20.17 15.45 26.62
CA VAL A 12 19.00 15.87 27.40
C VAL A 12 17.85 16.20 26.45
N TYR A 13 16.79 15.39 26.48
CA TYR A 13 15.57 15.64 25.71
C TYR A 13 14.52 16.31 26.60
N VAL A 14 14.13 17.53 26.23
CA VAL A 14 13.06 18.28 26.90
C VAL A 14 11.82 18.21 25.99
N THR A 15 10.77 17.53 26.45
CA THR A 15 9.49 17.50 25.73
C THR A 15 8.68 18.74 26.08
N VAL A 16 8.50 19.63 25.11
CA VAL A 16 7.60 20.79 25.25
C VAL A 16 6.19 20.31 24.90
N ASN A 17 5.30 20.24 25.89
CA ASN A 17 3.90 19.93 25.67
C ASN A 17 3.24 21.06 24.87
N GLY A 18 2.83 20.78 23.63
CA GLY A 18 2.07 21.71 22.79
C GLY A 18 1.68 21.06 21.47
N ALA A 19 0.40 20.74 21.31
CA ALA A 19 -0.17 19.99 20.21
C ALA A 19 0.11 20.61 18.82
N LEU A 20 0.74 19.86 17.90
CA LEU A 20 0.59 20.04 16.44
C LEU A 20 0.77 18.72 15.68
N ASN A 21 -0.13 18.52 14.72
CA ASN A 21 -0.42 17.35 13.91
C ASN A 21 0.71 16.83 13.00
N GLY A 22 0.78 15.51 12.82
CA GLY A 22 1.03 14.82 11.54
C GLY A 22 2.44 14.84 10.91
N ALA A 23 3.22 15.90 11.04
CA ALA A 23 4.51 16.04 10.36
C ALA A 23 5.69 15.53 11.21
N VAL A 24 5.55 15.54 12.54
CA VAL A 24 6.64 15.25 13.49
C VAL A 24 6.93 13.75 13.59
N CYS A 25 5.95 12.88 13.27
CA CYS A 25 6.13 11.43 13.35
C CYS A 25 7.11 10.90 12.29
N ALA A 26 7.10 11.48 11.09
CA ALA A 26 8.00 11.07 10.00
C ALA A 26 9.46 11.52 10.23
N THR A 27 9.66 12.70 10.81
CA THR A 27 11.01 13.23 11.11
C THR A 27 11.64 12.51 12.28
N VAL A 28 10.86 12.17 13.32
CA VAL A 28 11.37 11.38 14.45
C VAL A 28 11.69 9.96 14.01
N TYR A 29 10.84 9.33 13.17
CA TYR A 29 11.14 8.01 12.63
C TYR A 29 12.41 8.01 11.78
N ALA A 30 12.58 8.99 10.87
CA ALA A 30 13.79 9.11 10.07
C ALA A 30 15.06 9.38 10.92
N ALA A 31 14.96 10.23 11.95
CA ALA A 31 16.09 10.56 12.82
C ALA A 31 16.50 9.38 13.72
N VAL A 32 15.54 8.63 14.27
CA VAL A 32 15.81 7.44 15.08
C VAL A 32 16.39 6.33 14.21
N TYR A 33 15.85 6.11 12.99
CA TYR A 33 16.40 5.11 12.08
C TYR A 33 17.82 5.48 11.60
N ALA A 34 18.07 6.75 11.29
CA ALA A 34 19.39 7.23 10.88
C ALA A 34 20.45 7.10 11.99
N THR A 35 20.08 7.40 13.23
CA THR A 35 21.01 7.31 14.38
C THR A 35 21.26 5.87 14.80
N VAL A 36 20.23 5.02 14.84
CA VAL A 36 20.40 3.58 15.12
C VAL A 36 21.20 2.89 14.02
N PHE A 37 20.96 3.21 12.74
CA PHE A 37 21.75 2.67 11.62
C PHE A 37 23.21 3.16 11.65
N ALA A 38 23.46 4.41 12.04
CA ALA A 38 24.82 4.95 12.17
C ALA A 38 25.59 4.36 13.36
N VAL A 39 24.93 4.11 14.49
CA VAL A 39 25.55 3.52 15.69
C VAL A 39 25.85 2.04 15.50
N VAL A 40 25.03 1.31 14.74
CA VAL A 40 25.26 -0.13 14.46
C VAL A 40 26.35 -0.34 13.39
N ASN A 41 26.56 0.62 12.49
CA ASN A 41 27.50 0.48 11.37
C ASN A 41 28.78 1.33 11.51
N GLY A 42 29.24 1.60 12.73
CA GLY A 42 30.51 2.27 12.99
C GLY A 42 31.70 1.43 12.49
N GLY A 43 32.07 1.61 11.22
CA GLY A 43 33.22 0.98 10.57
C GLY A 43 33.64 1.75 9.32
N VAL A 44 34.80 2.38 9.41
CA VAL A 44 35.49 3.22 8.41
C VAL A 44 35.87 2.42 7.15
N GLY A 45 35.75 3.05 5.97
CA GLY A 45 36.31 2.53 4.73
C GLY A 45 36.04 3.43 3.53
N ASP A 46 36.98 4.35 3.25
CA ASP A 46 37.34 4.90 1.94
C ASP A 46 36.21 5.17 0.92
N ALA A 47 35.61 6.36 1.00
CA ALA A 47 34.70 6.87 -0.01
C ALA A 47 35.45 7.33 -1.27
N ALA A 48 35.91 6.37 -2.08
CA ALA A 48 36.00 6.56 -3.53
C ALA A 48 34.59 6.90 -4.06
N PRO A 49 34.45 7.67 -5.16
CA PRO A 49 33.15 7.94 -5.75
C PRO A 49 32.62 6.64 -6.37
N HIS A 50 31.96 5.81 -5.55
CA HIS A 50 31.18 4.70 -6.06
C HIS A 50 30.04 5.33 -6.84
N THR A 51 30.18 5.30 -8.16
CA THR A 51 29.10 5.49 -9.12
C THR A 51 27.89 4.72 -8.59
N TYR A 52 26.83 5.44 -8.16
CA TYR A 52 25.53 4.86 -7.84
C TYR A 52 24.95 4.29 -9.14
N SER A 53 25.43 3.11 -9.51
CA SER A 53 24.91 2.34 -10.61
C SER A 53 23.47 2.00 -10.25
N SER A 54 22.55 2.49 -11.06
CA SER A 54 21.09 2.35 -10.99
C SER A 54 20.69 0.96 -10.48
N ARG A 55 20.45 0.83 -9.16
CA ARG A 55 20.04 -0.44 -8.52
C ARG A 55 18.56 -0.72 -8.80
N ARG A 56 18.18 -0.90 -10.07
CA ARG A 56 16.88 -1.50 -10.40
C ARG A 56 16.98 -2.99 -10.11
N LYS A 57 16.06 -3.52 -9.32
CA LYS A 57 15.93 -4.98 -9.16
C LYS A 57 15.48 -5.57 -10.50
N PRO A 58 15.94 -6.77 -10.89
CA PRO A 58 15.44 -7.44 -12.08
C PRO A 58 13.94 -7.69 -11.95
N MET A 59 13.18 -7.44 -13.02
CA MET A 59 11.73 -7.60 -13.04
C MET A 59 11.38 -9.08 -12.86
N LYS A 60 10.46 -9.39 -11.94
CA LYS A 60 9.94 -10.74 -11.69
C LYS A 60 8.54 -10.89 -12.27
N ASN A 61 8.07 -12.14 -12.30
CA ASN A 61 6.71 -12.45 -12.72
C ASN A 61 5.71 -11.85 -11.72
N LEU A 62 4.51 -11.48 -12.19
CA LEU A 62 3.51 -10.83 -11.35
C LEU A 62 3.12 -11.72 -10.14
N ASN A 63 3.01 -13.03 -10.32
CA ASN A 63 2.69 -13.94 -9.22
C ASN A 63 3.75 -13.93 -8.10
N ASP A 64 5.04 -13.96 -8.48
CA ASP A 64 6.15 -13.90 -7.51
C ASP A 64 6.15 -12.58 -6.74
N LEU A 65 5.87 -11.47 -7.45
CA LEU A 65 5.72 -10.15 -6.83
C LEU A 65 4.54 -10.08 -5.86
N ILE A 66 3.43 -10.77 -6.15
CA ILE A 66 2.28 -10.86 -5.24
C ILE A 66 2.67 -11.63 -3.96
N ASP A 67 3.41 -12.72 -4.08
CA ASP A 67 3.86 -13.50 -2.92
C ASP A 67 4.86 -12.71 -2.06
N GLU A 68 5.81 -11.99 -2.66
CA GLU A 68 6.70 -11.08 -1.94
C GLU A 68 5.96 -9.94 -1.26
N PHE A 69 4.96 -9.36 -1.94
CA PHE A 69 4.11 -8.33 -1.35
C PHE A 69 3.35 -8.86 -0.12
N VAL A 70 2.79 -10.07 -0.21
CA VAL A 70 2.11 -10.74 0.91
C VAL A 70 3.08 -10.97 2.07
N LEU A 71 4.30 -11.42 1.78
CA LEU A 71 5.34 -11.60 2.79
C LEU A 71 5.70 -10.28 3.47
N SER A 72 5.89 -9.21 2.70
CA SER A 72 6.14 -7.86 3.23
C SER A 72 4.99 -7.37 4.12
N CYS A 73 3.74 -7.61 3.72
CA CYS A 73 2.58 -7.27 4.56
C CYS A 73 2.57 -8.01 5.89
N ARG A 74 2.95 -9.30 5.88
CA ARG A 74 3.04 -10.12 7.09
C ARG A 74 4.17 -9.65 7.98
N ALA A 75 5.33 -9.33 7.42
CA ALA A 75 6.48 -8.77 8.15
C ALA A 75 6.15 -7.41 8.80
N ALA A 76 5.33 -6.59 8.13
CA ALA A 76 4.82 -5.33 8.67
C ALA A 76 3.69 -5.49 9.72
N GLY A 77 3.31 -6.72 10.07
CA GLY A 77 2.31 -6.99 11.12
C GLY A 77 0.87 -6.68 10.74
N LEU A 78 0.53 -6.68 9.44
CA LEU A 78 -0.85 -6.46 9.02
C LEU A 78 -1.75 -7.64 9.43
N ASN A 79 -3.02 -7.35 9.69
CA ASN A 79 -4.03 -8.37 9.99
C ASN A 79 -4.15 -9.37 8.83
N GLU A 80 -4.10 -10.68 9.12
CA GLU A 80 -4.15 -11.76 8.12
C GLU A 80 -5.39 -11.69 7.22
N ARG A 81 -6.55 -11.26 7.75
CA ARG A 81 -7.77 -11.02 6.94
C ARG A 81 -7.55 -9.92 5.90
N THR A 82 -6.79 -8.89 6.25
CA THR A 82 -6.45 -7.80 5.33
C THR A 82 -5.45 -8.27 4.27
N ILE A 83 -4.48 -9.10 4.66
CA ILE A 83 -3.52 -9.72 3.74
C ILE A 83 -4.25 -10.62 2.73
N GLN A 84 -5.14 -11.48 3.19
CA GLN A 84 -5.97 -12.32 2.31
C GLN A 84 -6.86 -11.49 1.40
N TRP A 85 -7.44 -10.39 1.91
CA TRP A 85 -8.23 -9.48 1.09
C TRP A 85 -7.39 -8.84 -0.03
N TYR A 86 -6.16 -8.41 0.26
CA TYR A 86 -5.25 -7.93 -0.77
C TYR A 86 -4.87 -9.04 -1.77
N ARG A 87 -4.48 -10.22 -1.28
CA ARG A 87 -4.09 -11.36 -2.12
C ARG A 87 -5.21 -11.75 -3.08
N SER A 88 -6.45 -11.89 -2.59
CA SER A 88 -7.60 -12.23 -3.43
C SER A 88 -7.79 -11.23 -4.57
N LYS A 89 -7.70 -9.92 -4.30
CA LYS A 89 -7.88 -8.89 -5.33
C LYS A 89 -6.73 -8.83 -6.34
N LEU A 90 -5.50 -9.10 -5.90
CA LEU A 90 -4.34 -9.17 -6.80
C LEU A 90 -4.36 -10.44 -7.67
N GLN A 91 -4.84 -11.56 -7.14
CA GLN A 91 -5.00 -12.80 -7.89
C GLN A 91 -6.08 -12.66 -8.99
N GLU A 92 -7.18 -11.97 -8.71
CA GLU A 92 -8.16 -11.63 -9.75
C GLU A 92 -7.56 -10.75 -10.85
N TYR A 93 -6.66 -9.81 -10.50
CA TYR A 93 -5.93 -9.02 -11.48
C TYR A 93 -4.94 -9.88 -12.30
N LEU A 94 -4.21 -10.79 -11.65
CA LEU A 94 -3.32 -11.75 -12.33
C LEU A 94 -4.08 -12.59 -13.37
N VAL A 95 -5.25 -13.11 -13.00
CA VAL A 95 -6.11 -13.88 -13.92
C VAL A 95 -6.58 -13.02 -15.11
N PHE A 96 -6.88 -11.74 -14.87
CA PHE A 96 -7.28 -10.82 -15.93
C PHE A 96 -6.14 -10.54 -16.94
N VAL A 97 -4.92 -10.30 -16.44
CA VAL A 97 -3.74 -10.01 -17.27
C VAL A 97 -3.29 -11.26 -18.06
N GLY A 98 -3.36 -12.43 -17.43
CA GLY A 98 -2.78 -13.66 -18.00
C GLY A 98 -1.26 -13.65 -17.98
N GLU A 99 -0.64 -14.58 -18.74
CA GLU A 99 0.81 -14.78 -18.76
C GLU A 99 1.57 -13.81 -19.69
N ASP A 100 0.89 -13.18 -20.66
CA ASP A 100 1.54 -12.49 -21.80
C ASP A 100 1.32 -10.96 -21.88
N GLU A 101 0.63 -10.33 -20.91
CA GLU A 101 0.35 -8.89 -20.96
C GLU A 101 1.24 -8.08 -20.00
N ALA A 102 1.60 -6.86 -20.42
CA ALA A 102 2.33 -5.89 -19.61
C ALA A 102 1.49 -5.47 -18.38
N TRP A 103 1.66 -6.19 -17.27
CA TRP A 103 0.89 -6.02 -16.04
C TRP A 103 1.13 -4.67 -15.34
N ASP A 104 2.25 -4.03 -15.62
CA ASP A 104 2.65 -2.73 -15.10
C ASP A 104 2.22 -1.55 -16.00
N ASP A 105 1.61 -1.84 -17.16
CA ASP A 105 1.14 -0.79 -18.06
C ASP A 105 -0.17 -0.14 -17.59
N HIS A 106 -0.25 1.16 -17.81
CA HIS A 106 -1.40 1.97 -17.48
C HIS A 106 -2.64 1.60 -18.30
N LEU A 107 -2.49 1.15 -19.55
CA LEU A 107 -3.62 0.74 -20.37
C LEU A 107 -4.22 -0.57 -19.87
N THR A 108 -3.40 -1.53 -19.46
CA THR A 108 -3.82 -2.80 -18.85
C THR A 108 -4.70 -2.56 -17.63
N LEU A 109 -4.27 -1.67 -16.72
CA LEU A 109 -5.06 -1.32 -15.55
C LEU A 109 -6.39 -0.63 -15.91
N LYS A 110 -6.40 0.23 -16.93
CA LYS A 110 -7.65 0.84 -17.42
C LYS A 110 -8.61 -0.20 -17.99
N ARG A 111 -8.10 -1.18 -18.75
CA ARG A 111 -8.88 -2.30 -19.27
C ARG A 111 -9.46 -3.11 -18.11
N PHE A 112 -8.67 -3.40 -17.08
CA PHE A 112 -9.14 -4.09 -15.89
C PHE A 112 -10.29 -3.35 -15.18
N PHE A 113 -10.15 -2.05 -14.94
CA PHE A 113 -11.23 -1.28 -14.31
C PHE A 113 -12.47 -1.13 -15.20
N ALA A 114 -12.31 -1.10 -16.52
CA ALA A 114 -13.43 -1.13 -17.46
C ALA A 114 -14.13 -2.49 -17.44
N ASP A 115 -13.36 -3.58 -17.36
CA ASP A 115 -13.88 -4.94 -17.24
C ASP A 115 -14.68 -5.13 -15.95
N LEU A 116 -14.12 -4.74 -14.80
CA LEU A 116 -14.84 -4.74 -13.50
C LEU A 116 -16.15 -3.95 -13.52
N GLN A 117 -16.28 -2.92 -14.37
CA GLN A 117 -17.50 -2.14 -14.51
C GLN A 117 -18.53 -2.80 -15.45
N ARG A 118 -18.06 -3.56 -16.45
CA ARG A 118 -18.90 -4.29 -17.40
C ARG A 118 -19.36 -5.61 -16.82
N GLU A 119 -18.49 -6.28 -16.07
CA GLU A 119 -18.76 -7.54 -15.41
C GLU A 119 -19.75 -7.35 -14.27
N GLY A 120 -21.02 -7.61 -14.59
CA GLY A 120 -22.07 -7.82 -13.60
C GLY A 120 -21.93 -9.15 -12.85
N ARG A 121 -20.70 -9.61 -12.58
CA ARG A 121 -20.37 -10.90 -11.95
C ARG A 121 -20.62 -10.89 -10.44
N ARG A 122 -21.78 -10.39 -10.02
CA ARG A 122 -22.28 -10.68 -8.67
C ARG A 122 -22.88 -12.10 -8.69
N TYR A 123 -22.19 -13.05 -8.07
CA TYR A 123 -22.75 -14.36 -7.69
C TYR A 123 -23.21 -15.27 -8.85
N GLN A 124 -22.39 -15.50 -9.88
CA GLN A 124 -22.74 -16.47 -10.94
C GLN A 124 -22.96 -17.90 -10.42
N ASN A 125 -22.43 -18.25 -9.23
CA ASN A 125 -22.49 -19.61 -8.67
C ASN A 125 -23.24 -19.71 -7.32
N HIS A 126 -24.06 -18.72 -6.93
CA HIS A 126 -24.84 -18.82 -5.68
C HIS A 126 -26.29 -19.25 -5.97
N PRO A 127 -26.75 -20.43 -5.49
CA PRO A 127 -28.06 -20.99 -5.85
C PRO A 127 -29.26 -20.11 -5.46
N THR A 128 -29.09 -19.20 -4.51
CA THR A 128 -30.16 -18.32 -3.97
C THR A 128 -30.04 -16.84 -4.32
N HIS A 129 -28.93 -16.37 -4.91
CA HIS A 129 -28.70 -14.93 -5.15
C HIS A 129 -28.02 -14.66 -6.49
N GLN A 130 -28.64 -15.04 -7.61
CA GLN A 130 -28.23 -14.53 -8.93
C GLN A 130 -28.62 -13.05 -9.06
N THR A 131 -27.82 -12.15 -8.50
CA THR A 131 -28.03 -10.72 -8.75
C THR A 131 -27.31 -10.34 -10.04
N GLN A 132 -28.01 -10.37 -11.17
CA GLN A 132 -27.53 -9.69 -12.37
C GLN A 132 -27.37 -8.21 -12.04
N GLY A 133 -26.13 -7.72 -11.97
CA GLY A 133 -25.90 -6.32 -11.62
C GLY A 133 -24.43 -5.95 -11.58
N LYS A 134 -24.14 -4.72 -12.01
CA LYS A 134 -22.80 -4.12 -11.99
C LYS A 134 -22.18 -4.26 -10.60
N LEU A 135 -20.87 -4.51 -10.54
CA LEU A 135 -20.12 -4.47 -9.29
C LEU A 135 -20.40 -3.16 -8.54
N SER A 136 -20.54 -3.23 -7.21
CA SER A 136 -20.75 -2.00 -6.43
C SER A 136 -19.53 -1.10 -6.54
N VAL A 137 -19.78 0.21 -6.49
CA VAL A 137 -18.71 1.22 -6.54
C VAL A 137 -17.69 0.97 -5.43
N ASP A 138 -18.12 0.58 -4.23
CA ASP A 138 -17.20 0.27 -3.14
C ASP A 138 -16.28 -0.93 -3.45
N THR A 139 -16.76 -1.95 -4.16
CA THR A 139 -15.92 -3.08 -4.56
C THR A 139 -14.87 -2.63 -5.57
N ILE A 140 -15.23 -1.82 -6.57
CA ILE A 140 -14.28 -1.23 -7.55
C ILE A 140 -13.22 -0.41 -6.84
N HIS A 141 -13.61 0.40 -5.85
CA HIS A 141 -12.68 1.14 -5.01
C HIS A 141 -11.80 0.24 -4.14
N GLY A 142 -12.30 -0.94 -3.76
CA GLY A 142 -11.52 -1.99 -3.11
C GLY A 142 -10.33 -2.43 -3.95
N TYR A 143 -10.55 -2.79 -5.23
CA TYR A 143 -9.46 -3.08 -6.17
C TYR A 143 -8.52 -1.90 -6.33
N GLY A 144 -9.06 -0.69 -6.50
CA GLY A 144 -8.26 0.53 -6.61
C GLY A 144 -7.33 0.77 -5.42
N ARG A 145 -7.81 0.51 -4.19
CA ARG A 145 -7.00 0.62 -2.97
C ARG A 145 -5.89 -0.43 -2.95
N THR A 146 -6.23 -1.68 -3.25
CA THR A 146 -5.27 -2.79 -3.25
C THR A 146 -4.17 -2.58 -4.28
N LEU A 147 -4.55 -2.30 -5.54
CA LEU A 147 -3.60 -2.07 -6.62
C LEU A 147 -2.71 -0.87 -6.33
N LYS A 148 -3.27 0.24 -5.82
CA LYS A 148 -2.46 1.40 -5.43
C LYS A 148 -1.42 1.04 -4.37
N ARG A 149 -1.79 0.26 -3.35
CA ARG A 149 -0.84 -0.18 -2.31
C ARG A 149 0.25 -1.08 -2.88
N PHE A 150 -0.14 -2.05 -3.71
CA PHE A 150 0.79 -2.97 -4.36
C PHE A 150 1.81 -2.25 -5.26
N PHE A 151 1.35 -1.40 -6.19
CA PHE A 151 2.24 -0.67 -7.09
C PHE A 151 3.12 0.36 -6.38
N ASN A 152 2.64 0.95 -5.28
CA ASN A 152 3.49 1.82 -4.47
C ASN A 152 4.59 1.02 -3.76
N TRP A 153 4.25 -0.16 -3.22
CA TRP A 153 5.25 -1.05 -2.63
C TRP A 153 6.30 -1.49 -3.68
N LEU A 154 5.90 -1.77 -4.92
CA LEU A 154 6.85 -2.07 -6.00
C LEU A 154 7.82 -0.91 -6.29
N VAL A 155 7.36 0.33 -6.14
CA VAL A 155 8.22 1.52 -6.27
C VAL A 155 9.18 1.63 -5.09
N GLU A 156 8.68 1.43 -3.87
CA GLU A 156 9.48 1.44 -2.64
C GLU A 156 10.59 0.38 -2.66
N GLU A 157 10.30 -0.81 -3.22
CA GLU A 157 11.25 -1.92 -3.37
C GLU A 157 12.23 -1.76 -4.55
N GLY A 158 12.03 -0.75 -5.40
CA GLY A 158 12.87 -0.50 -6.58
C GLY A 158 12.60 -1.42 -7.77
N TYR A 159 11.44 -2.06 -7.84
CA TYR A 159 10.97 -2.79 -9.02
C TYR A 159 10.45 -1.84 -10.11
N LEU A 160 9.78 -0.75 -9.71
CA LEU A 160 9.25 0.27 -10.61
C LEU A 160 9.78 1.67 -10.24
N GLU A 161 9.93 2.55 -11.23
CA GLU A 161 10.26 3.96 -10.95
C GLU A 161 9.05 4.78 -10.53
N SER A 162 7.88 4.43 -11.04
CA SER A 162 6.65 5.16 -10.74
C SER A 162 5.43 4.25 -10.80
N SER A 163 4.43 4.56 -9.97
CA SER A 163 3.21 3.77 -9.87
C SER A 163 2.26 4.06 -11.05
N PRO A 164 1.90 3.05 -11.86
CA PRO A 164 0.98 3.22 -13.00
C PRO A 164 -0.46 3.60 -12.56
N MET A 165 -0.78 3.35 -11.29
CA MET A 165 -2.02 3.78 -10.64
C MET A 165 -2.15 5.30 -10.49
N ARG A 166 -1.05 6.07 -10.62
CA ARG A 166 -1.06 7.54 -10.41
C ARG A 166 -2.02 8.27 -11.36
N ARG A 167 -2.23 7.75 -12.57
CA ARG A 167 -3.06 8.37 -13.61
C ARG A 167 -4.47 7.79 -13.68
N ILE A 168 -4.82 6.84 -12.81
CA ILE A 168 -6.11 6.13 -12.87
C ILE A 168 -7.16 6.90 -12.09
N ARG A 169 -8.30 7.15 -12.75
CA ARG A 169 -9.47 7.80 -12.15
C ARG A 169 -10.56 6.76 -11.93
N LEU A 170 -10.89 6.50 -10.67
CA LEU A 170 -11.96 5.59 -10.26
C LEU A 170 -13.34 6.28 -10.38
N PRO A 171 -14.44 5.50 -10.52
CA PRO A 171 -15.79 6.06 -10.55
C PRO A 171 -16.11 6.81 -9.25
N ARG A 172 -16.93 7.87 -9.35
CA ARG A 172 -17.33 8.65 -8.16
C ARG A 172 -18.19 7.81 -7.23
N ARG A 173 -17.91 7.87 -5.93
CA ARG A 173 -18.76 7.23 -4.91
C ARG A 173 -20.07 8.01 -4.75
N PRO A 174 -21.22 7.32 -4.62
CA PRO A 174 -22.44 7.99 -4.18
C PRO A 174 -22.23 8.56 -2.78
N LYS A 175 -22.72 9.79 -2.54
CA LYS A 175 -22.68 10.40 -1.22
C LYS A 175 -23.72 9.70 -0.35
N HIS A 176 -23.30 8.88 0.60
CA HIS A 176 -24.20 8.37 1.63
C HIS A 176 -24.41 9.47 2.68
N VAL A 177 -25.68 9.81 2.93
CA VAL A 177 -26.05 10.47 4.18
C VAL A 177 -25.80 9.45 5.32
N PRO A 178 -25.07 9.82 6.38
CA PRO A 178 -24.92 8.97 7.55
C PRO A 178 -26.30 8.50 8.03
N LYS A 179 -26.44 7.23 8.38
CA LYS A 179 -27.64 6.77 9.10
C LYS A 179 -27.61 7.47 10.45
N ASP A 180 -28.53 8.42 10.64
CA ASP A 180 -28.79 8.99 11.94
C ASP A 180 -29.19 7.85 12.88
N VAL A 181 -28.52 7.76 14.02
CA VAL A 181 -28.91 6.83 15.07
C VAL A 181 -30.04 7.54 15.80
N SER A 182 -31.28 7.29 15.39
CA SER A 182 -32.43 7.69 16.20
C SER A 182 -32.30 7.00 17.55
N ARG A 183 -31.84 7.76 18.56
CA ARG A 183 -31.96 7.38 19.96
C ARG A 183 -33.47 7.27 20.22
N GLN A 184 -33.98 6.05 20.31
CA GLN A 184 -35.21 5.79 21.05
C GLN A 184 -34.80 5.30 22.43
N ASP A 185 -35.48 5.87 23.42
CA ASP A 185 -35.24 5.89 24.87
C ASP A 185 -34.89 4.55 25.53
#